data_AF-A0A7Y5S7N3-F1
#
_entry.id   AF-A0A7Y5S7N3-F1
#
_cell.length_a   1.000
_cell.length_b   1.000
_cell.length_c   1.000
_cell.angle_alpha   90.00
_cell.angle_beta   90.00
_cell.angle_gamma   90.00
#
_symmetry.space_group_name_H-M   'P 1'
#
loop_
_entity.id
_entity.type
_entity.pdbx_description
1 polymer ?
#
loop_
_entity_poly.entity_id
_entity_poly.type
_entity_poly.pdbx_seq_one_letter_code
_entity_poly.pdbx_strand_id
1 'polypeptide(L)'
;MNTMHAELLTLALRPFIDPLPLQRHWWLLIVPVCLLVSIAYKAVRVTEFKNYWKQVLAMTAQLIIAIVGVCIAAFLLVQFIIPRIMPIA
;
A
#
# COMPACT_ATOMS: atom_id res chain seq x y z
N MET A 1 6.33 -34.30 -6.90
CA MET A 1 7.67 -33.69 -6.92
C MET A 1 7.58 -32.19 -7.23
N ASN A 2 6.92 -31.39 -6.36
CA ASN A 2 6.68 -29.95 -6.60
C ASN A 2 6.85 -29.10 -5.32
N THR A 3 7.28 -29.70 -4.21
CA THR A 3 7.44 -29.05 -2.90
C THR A 3 8.89 -28.66 -2.61
N MET A 4 9.87 -29.29 -3.28
CA MET A 4 11.30 -29.10 -3.01
C MET A 4 11.86 -27.75 -3.49
N HIS A 5 11.20 -27.06 -4.43
CA HIS A 5 11.69 -25.76 -4.95
C HIS A 5 11.33 -24.58 -4.05
N ALA A 6 10.26 -24.67 -3.26
CA ALA A 6 9.89 -23.65 -2.29
C ALA A 6 10.87 -23.64 -1.10
N GLU A 7 11.28 -24.83 -0.63
CA GLU A 7 12.19 -25.02 0.52
C GLU A 7 13.62 -24.51 0.23
N LEU A 8 14.13 -24.68 -1.01
CA LEU A 8 15.46 -24.17 -1.40
C LEU A 8 15.49 -22.63 -1.53
N LEU A 9 14.35 -22.01 -1.91
CA LEU A 9 14.20 -20.56 -1.99
C LEU A 9 14.26 -19.89 -0.61
N THR A 10 13.78 -20.56 0.43
CA THR A 10 13.80 -20.02 1.81
C THR A 10 15.19 -19.95 2.43
N LEU A 11 16.14 -20.81 2.04
CA LEU A 11 17.50 -20.81 2.60
C LEU A 11 18.51 -19.93 1.81
N ALA A 12 18.20 -19.59 0.56
CA ALA A 12 19.05 -18.77 -0.30
C ALA A 12 18.54 -17.34 -0.53
N LEU A 13 17.41 -16.97 0.08
CA LEU A 13 16.88 -15.61 0.02
C LEU A 13 17.92 -14.63 0.56
N ARG A 14 18.40 -13.74 -0.29
CA ARG A 14 19.25 -12.62 0.10
C ARG A 14 18.33 -11.45 0.45
N PRO A 15 18.14 -11.13 1.74
CA PRO A 15 17.30 -9.99 2.11
C PRO A 15 17.81 -8.74 1.39
N PHE A 16 16.89 -7.91 0.91
CA PHE A 16 17.14 -6.67 0.15
C PHE A 16 17.69 -6.82 -1.29
N ILE A 17 18.27 -7.96 -1.66
CA ILE A 17 18.77 -8.22 -3.02
C ILE A 17 17.70 -8.93 -3.85
N ASP A 18 17.08 -9.95 -3.27
CA ASP A 18 16.07 -10.75 -3.95
C ASP A 18 14.66 -10.17 -3.74
N PRO A 19 13.80 -10.16 -4.78
CA PRO A 19 12.43 -9.69 -4.64
C PRO A 19 11.63 -10.65 -3.76
N LEU A 20 10.88 -10.08 -2.81
CA LEU A 20 9.93 -10.85 -2.01
C LEU A 20 8.84 -11.45 -2.94
N PRO A 21 8.48 -12.74 -2.80
CA PRO A 21 7.45 -13.39 -3.63
C PRO A 21 6.02 -12.99 -3.22
N LEU A 22 5.79 -11.69 -2.99
CA LEU A 22 4.53 -11.10 -2.54
C LEU A 22 3.76 -10.38 -3.65
N GLN A 23 4.16 -10.58 -4.92
CA GLN A 23 3.57 -9.88 -6.07
C GLN A 23 2.05 -10.04 -6.15
N ARG A 24 1.49 -11.21 -5.81
CA ARG A 24 0.03 -11.43 -5.82
C ARG A 24 -0.69 -10.72 -4.67
N HIS A 25 0.04 -10.40 -3.61
CA HIS A 25 -0.48 -9.84 -2.36
C HIS A 25 0.06 -8.44 -2.09
N TRP A 26 0.56 -7.74 -3.13
CA TRP A 26 1.20 -6.43 -3.02
C TRP A 26 0.31 -5.39 -2.30
N TRP A 27 -1.00 -5.48 -2.50
CA TRP A 27 -1.99 -4.59 -1.88
C TRP A 27 -2.04 -4.72 -0.36
N LEU A 28 -1.69 -5.89 0.21
CA LEU A 28 -1.58 -6.06 1.67
C LEU A 28 -0.45 -5.23 2.26
N LEU A 29 0.60 -4.94 1.47
CA LEU A 29 1.75 -4.14 1.91
C LEU A 29 1.41 -2.65 2.05
N ILE A 30 0.29 -2.19 1.50
CA ILE A 30 -0.17 -0.80 1.67
C ILE A 30 -0.50 -0.52 3.13
N VAL A 31 -1.15 -1.47 3.82
CA VAL A 31 -1.56 -1.32 5.23
C VAL A 31 -0.37 -1.09 6.17
N PRO A 32 0.68 -1.94 6.21
CA PRO A 32 1.83 -1.70 7.06
C PRO A 32 2.60 -0.44 6.67
N VAL A 33 2.71 -0.10 5.38
CA VAL A 33 3.34 1.16 4.95
C VAL A 33 2.58 2.37 5.49
N CYS A 34 1.26 2.41 5.32
CA CYS A 34 0.43 3.51 5.81
C CYS A 34 0.50 3.64 7.34
N LEU A 35 0.52 2.51 8.05
CA LEU A 35 0.63 2.48 9.51
C LEU A 35 1.99 3.02 9.96
N LEU A 36 3.09 2.53 9.38
CA LEU A 36 4.45 2.95 9.74
C LEU A 36 4.69 4.43 9.43
N VAL A 37 4.21 4.93 8.29
CA VAL A 37 4.27 6.36 7.95
C VAL A 37 3.47 7.18 8.95
N SER A 38 2.27 6.72 9.33
CA SER A 38 1.43 7.42 10.30
C SER A 38 2.08 7.47 11.69
N ILE A 39 2.72 6.38 12.12
CA ILE A 39 3.52 6.33 13.36
C ILE A 39 4.67 7.34 13.26
N ALA A 40 5.50 7.27 12.22
CA ALA A 40 6.66 8.15 12.06
C ALA A 40 6.26 9.64 12.03
N TYR A 41 5.21 9.97 11.28
CA TYR A 41 4.72 11.34 11.18
C TYR A 41 4.15 11.85 12.50
N LYS A 42 3.26 11.07 13.15
CA LYS A 42 2.62 11.49 14.40
C LYS A 42 3.61 11.56 15.56
N ALA A 43 4.67 10.75 15.56
CA ALA A 43 5.71 10.80 16.59
C ALA A 43 6.42 12.16 16.65
N VAL A 44 6.60 12.82 15.49
CA VAL A 44 7.25 14.14 15.41
C VAL A 44 6.24 15.28 15.52
N ARG A 45 5.00 15.06 15.10
CA ARG A 45 4.00 16.15 14.97
C ARG A 45 3.11 16.35 16.20
N VAL A 46 2.89 15.33 17.02
CA VAL A 46 1.96 15.39 18.15
C VAL A 46 2.68 15.80 19.42
N THR A 47 2.13 16.77 20.16
CA THR A 47 2.67 17.24 21.45
C THR A 47 2.22 16.39 22.64
N GLU A 48 1.02 15.77 22.57
CA GLU A 48 0.45 14.97 23.65
C GLU A 48 0.11 13.52 23.24
N PHE A 49 0.57 12.54 24.01
CA PHE A 49 0.41 11.13 23.66
C PHE A 49 -0.92 10.49 24.10
N LYS A 50 -1.78 11.21 24.86
CA LYS A 50 -3.04 10.67 25.42
C LYS A 50 -3.95 10.00 24.38
N ASN A 51 -3.99 10.54 23.16
CA ASN A 51 -4.78 10.01 22.04
C ASN A 51 -3.90 9.59 20.85
N TYR A 52 -2.61 9.31 21.06
CA TYR A 52 -1.64 9.05 20.00
C TYR A 52 -2.09 7.92 19.06
N TRP A 53 -2.41 6.75 19.61
CA TRP A 53 -2.80 5.58 18.81
C TRP A 53 -4.11 5.80 18.05
N LYS A 54 -5.07 6.52 18.63
CA LYS A 54 -6.30 6.89 17.93
C LYS A 54 -6.00 7.80 16.73
N GLN A 55 -5.08 8.75 16.89
CA GLN A 55 -4.65 9.63 15.80
C GLN A 55 -3.85 8.91 14.72
N VAL A 56 -2.99 7.97 15.09
CA VAL A 56 -2.23 7.13 14.15
C VAL A 56 -3.17 6.28 13.32
N LEU A 57 -4.14 5.60 13.96
CA LEU A 57 -5.12 4.76 13.27
C LEU A 57 -6.04 5.60 12.36
N ALA A 58 -6.49 6.76 12.83
CA ALA A 58 -7.28 7.68 12.01
C ALA A 58 -6.49 8.13 10.76
N MET A 59 -5.23 8.52 10.92
CA MET A 59 -4.36 8.91 9.81
C MET A 59 -4.08 7.74 8.86
N THR A 60 -3.88 6.54 9.40
CA THR A 60 -3.68 5.31 8.59
C THR A 60 -4.89 5.05 7.71
N ALA A 61 -6.09 5.11 8.28
CA ALA A 61 -7.34 4.94 7.55
C ALA A 61 -7.51 6.03 6.47
N GLN A 62 -7.23 7.30 6.81
CA GLN A 62 -7.28 8.40 5.85
C GLN A 62 -6.32 8.18 4.67
N LEU A 63 -5.10 7.70 4.92
CA LEU A 63 -4.11 7.45 3.88
C LEU A 63 -4.55 6.32 2.94
N ILE A 64 -5.08 5.23 3.49
CA ILE A 64 -5.64 4.12 2.71
C ILE A 64 -6.80 4.60 1.84
N ILE A 65 -7.75 5.34 2.42
CA ILE A 65 -8.89 5.91 1.70
C ILE A 65 -8.42 6.84 0.58
N ALA A 66 -7.42 7.68 0.84
CA ALA A 66 -6.87 8.58 -0.17
C ALA A 66 -6.25 7.80 -1.35
N ILE A 67 -5.44 6.78 -1.07
CA ILE A 67 -4.82 5.93 -2.11
C ILE A 67 -5.92 5.26 -2.96
N VAL A 68 -6.89 4.61 -2.31
CA VAL A 68 -8.02 3.97 -3.00
C VAL A 68 -8.80 4.99 -3.83
N GLY A 69 -9.05 6.18 -3.28
CA GLY A 69 -9.71 7.28 -3.97
C GLY A 69 -8.97 7.72 -5.23
N VAL A 70 -7.64 7.82 -5.19
CA VAL A 70 -6.82 8.14 -6.36
C VAL A 70 -6.93 7.04 -7.42
N CYS A 71 -6.89 5.75 -7.03
CA CYS A 71 -7.04 4.65 -7.96
C CYS A 71 -8.42 4.67 -8.65
N ILE A 72 -9.49 4.89 -7.89
CA ILE A 72 -10.86 4.99 -8.41
C ILE A 72 -10.97 6.19 -9.35
N ALA A 73 -10.46 7.35 -8.96
CA ALA A 73 -10.48 8.55 -9.78
C ALA A 73 -9.75 8.34 -11.12
N ALA A 74 -8.57 7.71 -11.10
CA ALA A 74 -7.83 7.38 -12.31
C ALA A 74 -8.60 6.40 -13.21
N PHE A 75 -9.21 5.37 -12.63
CA PHE A 75 -10.05 4.42 -13.38
C PHE A 75 -11.25 5.11 -14.05
N LEU A 76 -11.99 5.93 -13.30
CA LEU A 76 -13.12 6.68 -13.82
C LEU A 76 -12.70 7.66 -14.92
N LEU A 77 -11.57 8.34 -14.73
CA LEU A 77 -11.01 9.23 -15.73
C LEU A 77 -10.74 8.48 -17.03
N VAL A 78 -9.98 7.38 -16.96
CA VAL A 78 -9.55 6.63 -18.16
C VAL A 78 -10.73 5.96 -18.86
N GLN A 79 -11.64 5.33 -18.11
CA GLN A 79 -12.70 4.51 -18.71
C GLN A 79 -13.97 5.30 -19.06
N PHE A 80 -14.26 6.40 -18.37
CA PHE A 80 -15.51 7.14 -18.58
C PHE A 80 -15.29 8.55 -19.15
N ILE A 81 -14.29 9.28 -18.65
CA ILE A 81 -14.08 10.68 -19.06
C ILE A 81 -13.38 10.71 -20.43
N ILE A 82 -12.26 10.00 -20.57
CA ILE A 82 -11.46 10.00 -21.81
C ILE A 82 -12.30 9.62 -23.05
N PRO A 83 -13.09 8.52 -23.07
CA PRO A 83 -13.84 8.14 -24.27
C PRO A 83 -14.95 9.13 -24.64
N ARG A 84 -15.45 9.91 -23.67
CA ARG A 84 -16.46 10.96 -23.92
C ARG A 84 -15.85 12.23 -24.50
N ILE A 85 -14.62 12.58 -24.13
CA ILE A 85 -13.94 13.78 -24.62
C ILE A 85 -13.14 13.53 -25.90
N MET A 86 -12.61 12.32 -26.06
CA MET A 86 -11.90 11.86 -27.25
C MET A 86 -12.57 10.58 -27.73
N PRO A 87 -13.67 10.69 -28.49
CA PRO A 87 -14.17 9.55 -29.26
C PRO A 87 -13.08 9.23 -30.28
N ILE A 88 -12.27 8.21 -30.00
CA ILE A 88 -11.42 7.59 -31.02
C ILE A 88 -12.35 7.16 -32.16
N ALA A 89 -12.23 7.84 -33.29
CA ALA A 89 -12.95 7.54 -34.53
C ALA A 89 -12.50 6.20 -35.12
#